data_AF-A0A7Y9ZGF0-F1
#
_entry.id   AF-A0A7Y9ZGF0-F1
#
_cell.length_a   1.000
_cell.length_b   1.000
_cell.length_c   1.000
_cell.angle_alpha   90.00
_cell.angle_beta   90.00
_cell.angle_gamma   90.00
#
_symmetry.space_group_name_H-M   'P 1'
#
loop_
_entity.id
_entity.type
_entity.pdbx_description
1 polymer ?
#
loop_
_entity_poly.entity_id
_entity_poly.type
_entity_poly.pdbx_seq_one_letter_code
_entity_poly.pdbx_strand_id
1 'polypeptide(L)'
;MAIVILGAIAIALGLQLVATRSDAGPRVAPVAKPAKTSSMVMQTTGRGRLEEHPPGVVDGVRFEGRFVIWGMSSAGGQVFGDDASLFDEDCVEQYGRGPQCAHLVAVRSGSILHGFVTGNGADLKGESVGRTTAASRYRIFYDAHPDGSRDYEERAGWLRGELVATYTSDEFFSIDAAGGVFDTRVDYSIISSTPFELNGVKVDFARLAPHMTELDHGHNPQPDPQPEPVPYDESWFANKGPGEFASYFPVGGAVLAAD
;
A
#
# COMPACT_ATOMS: atom_id res chain seq x y z
N MET A 1 -40.10 36.13 59.74
CA MET A 1 -41.53 35.91 60.07
C MET A 1 -42.27 35.66 58.77
N ALA A 2 -43.26 34.75 58.79
CA ALA A 2 -44.36 34.50 57.84
C ALA A 2 -44.69 35.60 56.78
N ILE A 3 -45.26 35.37 55.56
CA ILE A 3 -46.07 34.23 55.05
C ILE A 3 -46.36 34.37 53.51
N VAL A 4 -46.71 33.26 52.80
CA VAL A 4 -47.55 33.15 51.54
C VAL A 4 -47.13 33.93 50.26
N ILE A 5 -46.76 33.30 49.14
CA ILE A 5 -47.51 32.50 48.13
C ILE A 5 -48.55 33.28 47.29
N LEU A 6 -48.27 33.45 45.99
CA LEU A 6 -49.17 33.64 44.81
C LEU A 6 -48.24 33.82 43.58
N GLY A 7 -48.53 33.39 42.36
CA GLY A 7 -49.63 32.62 41.76
C GLY A 7 -49.21 32.22 40.32
N ALA A 8 -49.88 31.23 39.71
CA ALA A 8 -49.41 30.58 38.47
C ALA A 8 -49.69 31.33 37.15
N ILE A 9 -49.10 30.80 36.06
CA ILE A 9 -49.46 30.79 34.61
C ILE A 9 -48.15 30.93 33.79
N ALA A 10 -47.51 29.81 33.41
CA ALA A 10 -47.74 29.03 32.18
C ALA A 10 -47.39 29.82 30.89
N ILE A 11 -46.41 29.40 30.10
CA ILE A 11 -46.50 28.45 28.95
C ILE A 11 -45.04 28.19 28.49
N ALA A 12 -44.61 27.06 27.90
CA ALA A 12 -45.32 25.95 27.26
C ALA A 12 -44.88 24.55 27.80
N LEU A 13 -44.68 23.57 26.90
CA LEU A 13 -44.37 22.17 27.13
C LEU A 13 -42.97 21.79 26.59
N GLY A 14 -42.12 21.20 27.43
CA GLY A 14 -41.16 20.20 26.95
C GLY A 14 -41.89 18.86 26.80
N LEU A 15 -41.71 18.16 25.68
CA LEU A 15 -42.39 16.89 25.47
C LEU A 15 -41.84 15.82 26.42
N GLN A 16 -42.78 15.22 27.13
CA GLN A 16 -42.58 14.37 28.30
C GLN A 16 -41.67 13.17 28.06
N LEU A 17 -40.69 13.03 28.95
CA LEU A 17 -40.04 11.78 29.26
C LEU A 17 -41.07 10.81 29.91
N VAL A 18 -40.94 9.52 29.63
CA VAL A 18 -41.57 8.36 30.33
C VAL A 18 -43.06 8.09 30.08
N ALA A 19 -43.32 7.32 29.04
CA ALA A 19 -44.38 6.30 28.93
C ALA A 19 -43.94 5.30 27.83
N THR A 20 -43.84 3.98 28.00
CA THR A 20 -44.08 3.08 29.14
C THR A 20 -43.01 1.97 29.16
N ARG A 21 -42.63 1.47 30.35
CA ARG A 21 -42.02 0.14 30.48
C ARG A 21 -43.15 -0.90 30.57
N SER A 22 -43.25 -1.77 29.58
CA SER A 22 -43.75 -3.16 29.69
C SER A 22 -43.53 -3.86 28.36
N ASP A 23 -42.35 -4.46 28.21
CA ASP A 23 -42.04 -5.67 27.42
C ASP A 23 -40.52 -5.85 27.35
N ALA A 24 -39.92 -5.98 28.54
CA ALA A 24 -38.52 -6.34 28.69
C ALA A 24 -38.35 -7.86 28.58
N GLY A 25 -38.67 -8.42 27.41
CA GLY A 25 -38.06 -9.69 27.01
C GLY A 25 -36.53 -9.54 26.98
N PRO A 26 -35.74 -10.57 27.30
CA PRO A 26 -34.29 -10.48 27.24
C PRO A 26 -33.86 -10.30 25.78
N ARG A 27 -33.69 -9.04 25.36
CA ARG A 27 -32.93 -8.71 24.16
C ARG A 27 -31.48 -9.12 24.43
N VAL A 28 -31.16 -10.35 24.06
CA VAL A 28 -29.80 -10.76 23.76
C VAL A 28 -29.30 -9.73 22.75
N ALA A 29 -28.44 -8.82 23.19
CA ALA A 29 -27.72 -7.95 22.28
C ALA A 29 -27.03 -8.90 21.28
N PRO A 30 -27.14 -8.67 19.96
CA PRO A 30 -26.40 -9.49 19.01
C PRO A 30 -24.94 -9.44 19.45
N VAL A 31 -24.37 -10.61 19.77
CA VAL A 31 -22.94 -10.71 20.11
C VAL A 31 -22.23 -10.02 18.97
N ALA A 32 -21.56 -8.90 19.28
CA ALA A 32 -20.83 -8.15 18.28
C ALA A 32 -19.87 -9.15 17.65
N LYS A 33 -20.09 -9.48 16.37
CA LYS A 33 -19.12 -10.29 15.64
C LYS A 33 -17.80 -9.54 15.76
N PRO A 34 -16.70 -10.22 16.12
CA PRO A 34 -15.39 -9.60 16.05
C PRO A 34 -15.28 -8.91 14.70
N ALA A 35 -14.82 -7.65 14.70
CA ALA A 35 -14.44 -7.02 13.45
C ALA A 35 -13.45 -7.97 12.76
N LYS A 36 -13.65 -8.23 11.47
CA LYS A 36 -12.70 -9.06 10.73
C LYS A 36 -11.33 -8.42 10.87
N THR A 37 -10.43 -9.10 11.56
CA THR A 37 -9.05 -8.65 11.70
C THR A 37 -8.38 -8.79 10.34
N SER A 38 -7.35 -7.97 10.09
CA SER A 38 -6.51 -8.17 8.91
C SER A 38 -6.02 -9.62 8.86
N SER A 39 -6.28 -10.30 7.74
CA SER A 39 -5.87 -11.69 7.54
C SER A 39 -4.36 -11.81 7.33
N MET A 40 -3.71 -10.75 6.82
CA MET A 40 -2.27 -10.66 6.65
C MET A 40 -1.78 -9.20 6.76
N VAL A 41 -0.58 -9.02 7.33
CA VAL A 41 0.18 -7.76 7.36
C VAL A 41 1.58 -8.03 6.81
N MET A 42 1.95 -7.28 5.77
CA MET A 42 3.26 -7.32 5.10
C MET A 42 4.00 -6.00 5.36
N GLN A 43 5.30 -6.07 5.59
CA GLN A 43 6.16 -4.87 5.68
C GLN A 43 6.98 -4.72 4.39
N THR A 44 6.92 -3.54 3.77
CA THR A 44 7.59 -3.24 2.50
C THR A 44 8.55 -2.05 2.66
N THR A 45 9.71 -2.12 2.02
CA THR A 45 10.50 -0.92 1.70
C THR A 45 11.08 -1.06 0.31
N GLY A 46 11.32 0.05 -0.36
CA GLY A 46 11.72 0.03 -1.74
C GLY A 46 12.25 1.34 -2.28
N ARG A 47 12.48 1.33 -3.59
CA ARG A 47 12.77 2.50 -4.39
C ARG A 47 11.71 2.61 -5.48
N GLY A 48 11.00 3.74 -5.49
CA GLY A 48 10.20 4.17 -6.61
C GLY A 48 11.07 4.83 -7.68
N ARG A 49 10.66 4.67 -8.93
CA ARG A 49 11.20 5.30 -10.14
C ARG A 49 10.05 5.94 -10.91
N LEU A 50 10.27 7.15 -11.44
CA LEU A 50 9.30 7.92 -12.21
C LEU A 50 9.91 8.36 -13.55
N GLU A 51 9.09 8.35 -14.58
CA GLU A 51 9.37 8.95 -15.88
C GLU A 51 9.55 10.48 -15.73
N GLU A 52 10.46 11.08 -16.51
CA GLU A 52 10.66 12.53 -16.49
C GLU A 52 9.35 13.28 -16.79
N HIS A 53 9.04 14.30 -15.99
CA HIS A 53 7.84 15.10 -16.18
C HIS A 53 8.04 16.57 -15.79
N PRO A 54 7.36 17.52 -16.48
CA PRO A 54 7.33 18.91 -16.04
C PRO A 54 6.68 19.06 -14.65
N PRO A 55 7.09 20.04 -13.84
CA PRO A 55 6.42 20.34 -12.56
C PRO A 55 4.92 20.60 -12.75
N GLY A 56 4.09 19.92 -11.96
CA GLY A 56 2.63 20.03 -12.01
C GLY A 56 1.94 19.32 -13.18
N VAL A 57 2.68 18.59 -14.03
CA VAL A 57 2.11 17.77 -15.11
C VAL A 57 2.47 16.31 -14.86
N VAL A 58 1.54 15.55 -14.28
CA VAL A 58 1.75 14.12 -13.94
C VAL A 58 0.87 13.16 -14.76
N ASP A 59 -0.08 13.66 -15.53
CA ASP A 59 -0.97 12.82 -16.36
C ASP A 59 -0.19 11.97 -17.37
N GLY A 60 -0.42 10.65 -17.33
CA GLY A 60 0.25 9.66 -18.16
C GLY A 60 1.72 9.41 -17.82
N VAL A 61 2.28 9.98 -16.75
CA VAL A 61 3.65 9.70 -16.29
C VAL A 61 3.74 8.24 -15.85
N ARG A 62 4.74 7.52 -16.37
CA ARG A 62 4.98 6.10 -16.06
C ARG A 62 5.84 5.96 -14.80
N PHE A 63 5.60 4.89 -14.03
CA PHE A 63 6.32 4.64 -12.79
C PHE A 63 6.64 3.15 -12.59
N GLU A 64 7.71 2.86 -11.87
CA GLU A 64 8.01 1.53 -11.36
C GLU A 64 8.54 1.61 -9.91
N GLY A 65 7.91 0.92 -8.97
CA GLY A 65 8.40 0.73 -7.61
C GLY A 65 8.93 -0.68 -7.42
N ARG A 66 10.06 -0.81 -6.73
CA ARG A 66 10.77 -2.06 -6.44
C ARG A 66 10.88 -2.23 -4.93
N PHE A 67 10.28 -3.29 -4.38
CA PHE A 67 10.04 -3.43 -2.94
C PHE A 67 10.53 -4.76 -2.38
N VAL A 68 11.32 -4.71 -1.32
CA VAL A 68 11.65 -5.88 -0.48
C VAL A 68 10.50 -6.14 0.48
N ILE A 69 10.11 -7.40 0.61
CA ILE A 69 9.13 -7.85 1.60
C ILE A 69 9.91 -8.32 2.85
N TRP A 70 9.84 -7.53 3.92
CA TRP A 70 10.63 -7.73 5.15
C TRP A 70 10.06 -8.78 6.09
N GLY A 71 8.74 -8.91 6.09
CA GLY A 71 8.00 -9.80 6.98
C GLY A 71 6.55 -9.93 6.53
N MET A 72 5.94 -11.06 6.88
CA MET A 72 4.55 -11.37 6.63
C MET A 72 3.97 -12.05 7.87
N SER A 73 3.02 -11.39 8.52
CA SER A 73 2.29 -11.94 9.66
C SER A 73 0.80 -12.06 9.35
N SER A 74 0.11 -12.95 10.06
CA SER A 74 -1.33 -13.19 9.96
C SER A 74 -1.96 -13.12 11.35
N ALA A 75 -3.29 -13.25 11.44
CA ALA A 75 -3.97 -13.39 12.72
C ALA A 75 -3.47 -14.59 13.58
N GLY A 76 -2.77 -15.56 12.97
CA GLY A 76 -2.18 -16.72 13.65
C GLY A 76 -0.70 -16.60 14.04
N GLY A 77 -0.02 -15.48 13.75
CA GLY A 77 1.44 -15.33 13.91
C GLY A 77 2.16 -15.15 12.57
N GLN A 78 3.49 -15.34 12.53
CA GLN A 78 4.26 -15.22 11.30
C GLN A 78 3.81 -16.25 10.25
N VAL A 79 3.65 -15.83 8.99
CA VAL A 79 3.11 -16.67 7.91
C VAL A 79 3.98 -17.90 7.65
N PHE A 80 5.30 -17.78 7.81
CA PHE A 80 6.27 -18.85 7.57
C PHE A 80 6.77 -19.53 8.86
N GLY A 81 6.18 -19.19 10.02
CA GLY A 81 6.67 -19.60 11.34
C GLY A 81 7.60 -18.55 11.97
N ASP A 82 7.68 -18.56 13.31
CA ASP A 82 8.30 -17.47 14.08
C ASP A 82 9.84 -17.38 13.91
N ASP A 83 10.49 -18.50 13.58
CA ASP A 83 11.95 -18.59 13.33
C ASP A 83 12.31 -18.47 11.83
N ALA A 84 11.34 -18.31 10.93
CA ALA A 84 11.61 -18.29 9.49
C ALA A 84 12.03 -16.91 8.98
N SER A 85 13.23 -16.83 8.39
CA SER A 85 13.71 -15.65 7.68
C SER A 85 13.10 -15.54 6.27
N LEU A 86 12.74 -14.33 5.84
CA LEU A 86 12.45 -14.00 4.42
C LEU A 86 13.73 -13.67 3.62
N PHE A 87 14.89 -13.89 4.23
CA PHE A 87 16.21 -13.67 3.64
C PHE A 87 17.05 -14.93 3.82
N ASP A 88 17.73 -15.34 2.75
CA ASP A 88 18.64 -16.49 2.75
C ASP A 88 19.83 -16.23 3.70
N GLU A 89 20.12 -17.18 4.59
CA GLU A 89 21.10 -17.00 5.67
C GLU A 89 22.54 -16.92 5.10
N ASP A 90 22.92 -17.86 4.24
CA ASP A 90 24.25 -17.92 3.61
C ASP A 90 24.53 -16.67 2.75
N CYS A 91 23.51 -16.16 2.06
CA CYS A 91 23.59 -14.90 1.32
C CYS A 91 23.74 -13.71 2.27
N VAL A 92 22.96 -13.64 3.36
CA VAL A 92 23.03 -12.55 4.35
C VAL A 92 24.39 -12.50 5.04
N GLU A 93 25.03 -13.64 5.32
CA GLU A 93 26.40 -13.68 5.86
C GLU A 93 27.44 -13.06 4.91
N GLN A 94 27.24 -13.19 3.59
CA GLN A 94 28.17 -12.71 2.57
C GLN A 94 27.92 -11.26 2.14
N TYR A 95 26.65 -10.88 1.92
CA TYR A 95 26.27 -9.62 1.28
C TYR A 95 25.45 -8.70 2.19
N GLY A 96 25.17 -9.12 3.43
CA GLY A 96 24.26 -8.42 4.32
C GLY A 96 22.79 -8.56 3.91
N ARG A 97 21.91 -8.06 4.77
CA ARG A 97 20.47 -8.14 4.60
C ARG A 97 19.94 -7.01 3.71
N GLY A 98 19.28 -7.37 2.61
CA GLY A 98 18.71 -6.44 1.61
C GLY A 98 18.07 -7.17 0.43
N PRO A 99 17.67 -6.47 -0.66
CA PRO A 99 17.02 -7.07 -1.84
C PRO A 99 17.82 -8.21 -2.46
N GLN A 100 19.15 -8.13 -2.37
CA GLN A 100 20.10 -9.10 -2.91
C GLN A 100 20.00 -10.50 -2.30
N CYS A 101 19.48 -10.60 -1.07
CA CYS A 101 19.27 -11.86 -0.34
C CYS A 101 17.80 -12.13 0.02
N ALA A 102 16.87 -11.32 -0.48
CA ALA A 102 15.44 -11.48 -0.19
C ALA A 102 14.84 -12.61 -1.02
N HIS A 103 14.14 -13.53 -0.35
CA HIS A 103 13.33 -14.56 -0.99
C HIS A 103 12.08 -13.98 -1.65
N LEU A 104 11.50 -12.91 -1.09
CA LEU A 104 10.30 -12.27 -1.59
C LEU A 104 10.54 -10.80 -1.92
N VAL A 105 10.32 -10.45 -3.19
CA VAL A 105 10.38 -9.08 -3.69
C VAL A 105 9.15 -8.77 -4.53
N ALA A 106 8.84 -7.49 -4.71
CA ALA A 106 7.72 -7.06 -5.51
C ALA A 106 8.05 -5.89 -6.43
N VAL A 107 7.34 -5.81 -7.56
CA VAL A 107 7.44 -4.73 -8.54
C VAL A 107 6.05 -4.16 -8.82
N ARG A 108 5.85 -2.87 -8.48
CA ARG A 108 4.66 -2.07 -8.82
C ARG A 108 4.94 -1.31 -10.10
N SER A 109 4.19 -1.53 -11.18
CA SER A 109 4.44 -0.89 -12.49
C SER A 109 3.15 -0.29 -13.03
N GLY A 110 3.20 0.92 -13.59
CA GLY A 110 2.01 1.53 -14.16
C GLY A 110 2.19 2.94 -14.69
N SER A 111 1.08 3.67 -14.77
CA SER A 111 1.06 5.08 -15.14
C SER A 111 0.01 5.85 -14.34
N ILE A 112 0.28 7.13 -14.12
CA ILE A 112 -0.65 8.07 -13.48
C ILE A 112 -1.77 8.39 -14.47
N LEU A 113 -3.03 8.23 -14.05
CA LEU A 113 -4.22 8.51 -14.86
C LEU A 113 -4.49 10.00 -14.92
N HIS A 114 -4.61 10.62 -13.75
CA HIS A 114 -4.86 12.05 -13.56
C HIS A 114 -4.18 12.55 -12.29
N GLY A 115 -3.68 13.78 -12.32
CA GLY A 115 -3.31 14.54 -11.14
C GLY A 115 -3.73 16.00 -11.20
N PHE A 116 -3.77 16.64 -10.02
CA PHE A 116 -4.08 18.06 -9.87
C PHE A 116 -3.34 18.64 -8.66
N VAL A 117 -3.11 19.95 -8.67
CA VAL A 117 -2.51 20.67 -7.54
C VAL A 117 -3.63 21.31 -6.74
N THR A 118 -3.67 21.07 -5.43
CA THR A 118 -4.74 21.55 -4.52
C THR A 118 -4.65 23.05 -4.20
N GLY A 119 -3.54 23.71 -4.53
CA GLY A 119 -3.27 25.11 -4.22
C GLY A 119 -2.63 25.86 -5.38
N ASN A 120 -2.99 27.14 -5.50
CA ASN A 120 -2.69 28.01 -6.64
C ASN A 120 -2.17 29.40 -6.22
N GLY A 121 -1.69 29.53 -4.98
CA GLY A 121 -1.09 30.76 -4.43
C GLY A 121 0.43 30.74 -4.44
N ALA A 122 1.05 31.92 -4.46
CA ALA A 122 2.51 32.05 -4.33
C ALA A 122 3.02 31.60 -2.95
N ASP A 123 2.22 31.81 -1.91
CA ASP A 123 2.57 31.55 -0.50
C ASP A 123 2.07 30.18 0.01
N LEU A 124 1.18 29.53 -0.75
CA LEU A 124 0.64 28.19 -0.47
C LEU A 124 0.65 27.37 -1.77
N LYS A 125 1.79 26.74 -2.03
CA LYS A 125 1.90 25.65 -3.00
C LYS A 125 1.16 24.45 -2.41
N GLY A 126 0.00 24.10 -2.95
CA GLY A 126 -0.74 22.95 -2.47
C GLY A 126 -0.07 21.63 -2.83
N GLU A 127 -0.54 20.56 -2.22
CA GLU A 127 -0.16 19.19 -2.55
C GLU A 127 -0.49 18.86 -4.01
N SER A 128 0.38 18.09 -4.66
CA SER A 128 0.06 17.43 -5.93
C SER A 128 -0.60 16.09 -5.63
N VAL A 129 -1.90 15.98 -5.93
CA VAL A 129 -2.69 14.76 -5.70
C VAL A 129 -2.87 14.04 -7.02
N GLY A 130 -2.79 12.72 -7.04
CA GLY A 130 -3.03 11.93 -8.25
C GLY A 130 -3.55 10.53 -8.00
N ARG A 131 -3.99 9.90 -9.09
CA ARG A 131 -4.46 8.51 -9.13
C ARG A 131 -3.80 7.75 -10.27
N THR A 132 -3.48 6.48 -10.07
CA THR A 132 -2.93 5.62 -11.15
C THR A 132 -4.00 5.02 -12.05
N THR A 133 -3.59 4.48 -13.20
CA THR A 133 -4.49 3.76 -14.11
C THR A 133 -4.79 2.36 -13.59
N ALA A 134 -5.98 1.82 -13.86
CA ALA A 134 -6.33 0.43 -13.56
C ALA A 134 -5.50 -0.61 -14.37
N ALA A 135 -4.67 -0.16 -15.31
CA ALA A 135 -3.67 -0.99 -15.98
C ALA A 135 -2.46 -1.29 -15.09
N SER A 136 -2.25 -0.54 -14.01
CA SER A 136 -1.13 -0.71 -13.08
C SER A 136 -1.17 -2.09 -12.40
N ARG A 137 0.02 -2.66 -12.15
CA ARG A 137 0.21 -4.02 -11.65
C ARG A 137 1.16 -4.03 -10.46
N TYR A 138 0.85 -4.84 -9.46
CA TYR A 138 1.78 -5.24 -8.41
C TYR A 138 2.09 -6.73 -8.56
N ARG A 139 3.35 -7.06 -8.76
CA ARG A 139 3.85 -8.39 -9.10
C ARG A 139 4.78 -8.86 -7.98
N ILE A 140 4.53 -10.01 -7.37
CA ILE A 140 5.38 -10.59 -6.33
C ILE A 140 6.17 -11.75 -6.91
N PHE A 141 7.50 -11.70 -6.75
CA PHE A 141 8.44 -12.71 -7.20
C PHE A 141 9.03 -13.46 -6.00
N TYR A 142 9.15 -14.77 -6.14
CA TYR A 142 9.80 -15.67 -5.19
C TYR A 142 11.13 -16.17 -5.76
N ASP A 143 12.21 -15.98 -5.01
CA ASP A 143 13.54 -16.48 -5.31
C ASP A 143 13.95 -17.49 -4.22
N ALA A 144 13.96 -18.77 -4.55
CA ALA A 144 14.31 -19.82 -3.59
C ALA A 144 15.80 -19.81 -3.21
N HIS A 145 16.65 -19.23 -4.06
CA HIS A 145 18.12 -19.21 -3.90
C HIS A 145 18.69 -17.84 -4.32
N PRO A 146 18.38 -16.76 -3.58
CA PRO A 146 18.90 -15.44 -3.88
C PRO A 146 20.42 -15.42 -3.68
N ASP A 147 21.13 -14.83 -4.62
CA ASP A 147 22.56 -15.04 -4.90
C ASP A 147 23.45 -13.83 -4.60
N GLY A 148 22.89 -12.76 -4.02
CA GLY A 148 23.61 -11.52 -3.77
C GLY A 148 23.66 -10.53 -4.95
N SER A 149 23.01 -10.82 -6.10
CA SER A 149 23.13 -9.95 -7.29
C SER A 149 21.98 -8.96 -7.54
N ARG A 150 20.88 -9.00 -6.78
CA ARG A 150 19.74 -8.08 -6.99
C ARG A 150 20.01 -6.68 -6.42
N ASP A 151 20.26 -5.72 -7.30
CA ASP A 151 20.45 -4.30 -7.00
C ASP A 151 19.19 -3.46 -7.32
N TYR A 152 18.92 -2.37 -6.59
CA TYR A 152 17.82 -1.45 -6.90
C TYR A 152 17.92 -0.81 -8.28
N GLU A 153 19.14 -0.61 -8.80
CA GLU A 153 19.36 0.06 -10.07
C GLU A 153 19.08 -0.85 -11.28
N GLU A 154 19.27 -2.17 -11.15
CA GLU A 154 19.12 -3.15 -12.24
C GLU A 154 17.78 -3.87 -12.21
N ARG A 155 16.87 -3.54 -13.15
CA ARG A 155 15.54 -4.15 -13.22
C ARG A 155 15.53 -5.66 -13.36
N ALA A 156 16.48 -6.23 -14.10
CA ALA A 156 16.51 -7.65 -14.43
C ALA A 156 16.56 -8.54 -13.16
N GLY A 157 17.31 -8.12 -12.13
CA GLY A 157 17.38 -8.83 -10.85
C GLY A 157 16.04 -8.88 -10.10
N TRP A 158 15.17 -7.88 -10.27
CA TRP A 158 13.85 -7.81 -9.62
C TRP A 158 12.79 -8.68 -10.28
N LEU A 159 13.00 -9.06 -11.54
CA LEU A 159 12.11 -9.94 -12.30
C LEU A 159 12.60 -11.40 -12.32
N ARG A 160 13.74 -11.68 -11.68
CA ARG A 160 14.24 -13.04 -11.47
C ARG A 160 13.41 -13.75 -10.39
N GLY A 161 13.18 -15.04 -10.63
CA GLY A 161 12.45 -15.93 -9.73
C GLY A 161 11.11 -16.35 -10.32
N GLU A 162 10.28 -16.98 -9.51
CA GLU A 162 8.93 -17.38 -9.89
C GLU A 162 7.93 -16.25 -9.61
N LEU A 163 7.11 -15.89 -10.60
CA LEU A 163 6.02 -14.93 -10.41
C LEU A 163 4.87 -15.61 -9.63
N VAL A 164 4.86 -15.40 -8.31
CA VAL A 164 3.94 -16.08 -7.37
C VAL A 164 2.63 -15.33 -7.16
N ALA A 165 2.57 -14.02 -7.44
CA ALA A 165 1.31 -13.29 -7.48
C ALA A 165 1.33 -12.12 -8.45
N THR A 166 0.17 -11.79 -9.02
CA THR A 166 -0.06 -10.54 -9.74
C THR A 166 -1.40 -9.94 -9.32
N TYR A 167 -1.39 -8.65 -9.00
CA TYR A 167 -2.54 -7.86 -8.59
C TYR A 167 -2.79 -6.71 -9.57
N THR A 168 -4.04 -6.30 -9.74
CA THR A 168 -4.37 -4.93 -10.16
C THR A 168 -4.11 -3.99 -9.00
N SER A 169 -3.63 -2.78 -9.27
CA SER A 169 -3.40 -1.75 -8.26
C SER A 169 -4.14 -0.46 -8.62
N ASP A 170 -4.94 0.07 -7.70
CA ASP A 170 -5.56 1.40 -7.80
C ASP A 170 -4.97 2.27 -6.70
N GLU A 171 -4.08 3.18 -7.08
CA GLU A 171 -3.29 4.00 -6.15
C GLU A 171 -3.78 5.44 -6.15
N PHE A 172 -3.93 6.00 -4.95
CA PHE A 172 -4.17 7.43 -4.68
C PHE A 172 -3.00 7.97 -3.87
N PHE A 173 -2.35 9.02 -4.35
CA PHE A 173 -1.17 9.60 -3.69
C PHE A 173 -1.29 11.13 -3.55
N SER A 174 -0.61 11.67 -2.54
CA SER A 174 -0.48 13.11 -2.28
C SER A 174 0.99 13.46 -2.03
N ILE A 175 1.54 14.38 -2.83
CA ILE A 175 2.93 14.85 -2.74
C ILE A 175 2.95 16.23 -2.09
N ASP A 176 3.56 16.34 -0.91
CA ASP A 176 3.94 17.61 -0.30
C ASP A 176 5.31 18.03 -0.84
N ALA A 177 5.27 18.88 -1.88
CA ALA A 177 6.46 19.47 -2.49
C ALA A 177 7.28 20.34 -1.53
N ALA A 178 6.68 20.89 -0.46
CA ALA A 178 7.34 21.75 0.51
C ALA A 178 7.93 20.97 1.70
N GLY A 179 7.21 19.96 2.21
CA GLY A 179 7.68 19.03 3.24
C GLY A 179 8.71 18.02 2.74
N GLY A 180 8.83 17.81 1.42
CA GLY A 180 9.82 16.90 0.85
C GLY A 180 9.39 15.43 0.86
N VAL A 181 8.09 15.17 0.98
CA VAL A 181 7.50 13.84 1.23
C VAL A 181 6.23 13.61 0.41
N PHE A 182 5.85 12.35 0.28
CA PHE A 182 4.54 11.94 -0.21
C PHE A 182 3.96 10.81 0.63
N ASP A 183 2.64 10.71 0.60
CA ASP A 183 1.86 9.61 1.16
C ASP A 183 1.06 8.95 0.05
N THR A 184 0.83 7.64 0.14
CA THR A 184 0.01 6.90 -0.81
C THR A 184 -0.83 5.82 -0.15
N ARG A 185 -2.02 5.61 -0.71
CA ARG A 185 -2.88 4.46 -0.43
C ARG A 185 -3.14 3.71 -1.72
N VAL A 186 -2.85 2.41 -1.71
CA VAL A 186 -3.07 1.53 -2.87
C VAL A 186 -4.06 0.44 -2.52
N ASP A 187 -5.14 0.30 -3.27
CA ASP A 187 -6.04 -0.84 -3.17
C ASP A 187 -5.67 -1.90 -4.22
N TYR A 188 -5.40 -3.11 -3.76
CA TYR A 188 -5.00 -4.26 -4.56
C TYR A 188 -6.11 -5.30 -4.67
N SER A 189 -6.22 -5.94 -5.84
CA SER A 189 -7.08 -7.10 -6.07
C SER A 189 -6.37 -8.11 -6.94
N ILE A 190 -6.38 -9.39 -6.54
CA ILE A 190 -5.55 -10.41 -7.18
C ILE A 190 -6.10 -10.78 -8.57
N ILE A 191 -5.18 -10.92 -9.54
CA ILE A 191 -5.44 -11.40 -10.89
C ILE A 191 -5.08 -12.88 -10.99
N SER A 192 -3.91 -13.24 -10.45
CA SER A 192 -3.37 -14.60 -10.47
C SER A 192 -2.46 -14.86 -9.26
N SER A 193 -2.42 -16.12 -8.84
CA SER A 193 -1.55 -16.65 -7.79
C SER A 193 -0.98 -17.98 -8.26
N THR A 194 0.31 -18.22 -7.98
CA THR A 194 0.97 -19.51 -8.12
C THR A 194 1.43 -19.92 -6.73
N PRO A 195 0.92 -21.02 -6.15
CA PRO A 195 1.36 -21.48 -4.84
C PRO A 195 2.86 -21.82 -4.85
N PHE A 196 3.57 -21.39 -3.81
CA PHE A 196 5.00 -21.64 -3.63
C PHE A 196 5.28 -22.18 -2.22
N GLU A 197 6.51 -22.62 -1.98
CA GLU A 197 6.93 -23.20 -0.70
C GLU A 197 8.26 -22.57 -0.25
N LEU A 198 8.29 -22.04 0.96
CA LEU A 198 9.47 -21.53 1.65
C LEU A 198 9.56 -22.20 3.01
N ASN A 199 10.71 -22.78 3.35
CA ASN A 199 10.96 -23.46 4.63
C ASN A 199 9.91 -24.53 5.01
N GLY A 200 9.39 -25.26 4.02
CA GLY A 200 8.35 -26.27 4.20
C GLY A 200 6.91 -25.72 4.32
N VAL A 201 6.75 -24.40 4.35
CA VAL A 201 5.44 -23.73 4.45
C VAL A 201 4.95 -23.35 3.06
N LYS A 202 3.78 -23.90 2.68
CA LYS A 202 3.11 -23.60 1.41
C LYS A 202 2.24 -22.36 1.53
N VAL A 203 2.48 -21.37 0.67
CA VAL A 203 1.72 -20.12 0.61
C VAL A 203 1.03 -19.99 -0.75
N ASP A 204 -0.18 -19.46 -0.72
CA ASP A 204 -0.99 -19.12 -1.89
C ASP A 204 -1.63 -17.75 -1.64
N PHE A 205 -1.19 -16.74 -2.39
CA PHE A 205 -1.65 -15.36 -2.24
C PHE A 205 -3.14 -15.18 -2.55
N ALA A 206 -3.73 -16.01 -3.43
CA ALA A 206 -5.18 -15.98 -3.69
C ALA A 206 -6.01 -16.42 -2.48
N ARG A 207 -5.41 -17.13 -1.52
CA ARG A 207 -6.06 -17.58 -0.28
C ARG A 207 -5.69 -16.72 0.92
N LEU A 208 -4.43 -16.26 0.99
CA LEU A 208 -3.90 -15.48 2.11
C LEU A 208 -4.25 -13.98 2.01
N ALA A 209 -4.28 -13.44 0.80
CA ALA A 209 -4.40 -12.01 0.56
C ALA A 209 -5.05 -11.71 -0.80
N PRO A 210 -6.31 -12.13 -1.08
CA PRO A 210 -6.98 -11.89 -2.35
C PRO A 210 -7.25 -10.40 -2.63
N HIS A 211 -7.45 -9.62 -1.57
CA HIS A 211 -7.55 -8.16 -1.57
C HIS A 211 -6.61 -7.60 -0.52
N MET A 212 -5.99 -6.45 -0.80
CA MET A 212 -5.11 -5.78 0.15
C MET A 212 -5.24 -4.25 0.02
N THR A 213 -4.93 -3.53 1.08
CA THR A 213 -4.67 -2.08 1.04
C THR A 213 -3.24 -1.83 1.53
N GLU A 214 -2.42 -1.17 0.72
CA GLU A 214 -1.09 -0.67 1.11
C GLU A 214 -1.18 0.80 1.51
N LEU A 215 -0.36 1.15 2.51
CA LEU A 215 -0.15 2.51 3.00
C LEU A 215 1.36 2.75 3.02
N ASP A 216 1.86 3.58 2.11
CA ASP A 216 3.28 3.95 2.06
C ASP A 216 3.50 5.43 2.37
N HIS A 217 4.67 5.71 2.91
CA HIS A 217 5.26 7.03 3.02
C HIS A 217 6.62 7.03 2.30
N GLY A 218 6.99 8.15 1.68
CA GLY A 218 8.28 8.28 1.01
C GLY A 218 8.74 9.72 0.85
N HIS A 219 9.94 9.88 0.33
CA HIS A 219 10.49 11.19 0.01
C HIS A 219 10.17 11.61 -1.43
N ASN A 220 10.19 12.91 -1.69
CA ASN A 220 9.95 13.43 -3.05
C ASN A 220 10.99 12.89 -4.06
N PRO A 221 10.58 12.68 -5.32
CA PRO A 221 11.46 12.24 -6.39
C PRO A 221 12.69 13.14 -6.55
N GLN A 222 13.86 12.50 -6.66
CA GLN A 222 15.15 13.13 -6.96
C GLN A 222 15.63 12.67 -8.34
N PRO A 223 16.39 13.49 -9.08
CA PRO A 223 16.96 13.07 -10.36
C PRO A 223 17.78 11.79 -10.23
N ASP A 224 17.52 10.81 -11.09
CA ASP A 224 18.25 9.54 -11.13
C ASP A 224 19.61 9.77 -11.84
N PRO A 225 20.76 9.45 -11.21
CA PRO A 225 22.06 9.58 -11.87
C PRO A 225 22.27 8.52 -12.97
N GLN A 226 21.44 7.48 -13.04
CA GLN A 226 21.47 6.44 -14.07
C GLN A 226 20.05 6.14 -14.60
N PRO A 227 19.45 7.05 -15.39
CA PRO A 227 18.12 6.85 -15.95
C PRO A 227 18.00 5.53 -16.72
N GLU A 228 16.89 4.82 -16.50
CA GLU A 228 16.63 3.53 -17.14
C GLU A 228 15.51 3.64 -18.19
N PRO A 229 15.64 3.06 -19.39
CA PRO A 229 14.57 3.01 -20.38
C PRO A 229 13.29 2.37 -19.82
N VAL A 230 12.15 3.02 -20.03
CA VAL A 230 10.84 2.46 -19.68
C VAL A 230 10.54 1.28 -20.63
N PRO A 231 10.20 0.08 -20.11
CA PRO A 231 9.90 -1.10 -20.93
C PRO A 231 8.48 -0.99 -21.51
N TYR A 232 8.35 -0.16 -22.55
CA TYR A 232 7.07 0.18 -23.19
C TYR A 232 6.45 -0.94 -24.04
N ASP A 233 7.12 -2.09 -24.13
CA ASP A 233 6.57 -3.36 -24.62
C ASP A 233 5.65 -4.04 -23.60
N GLU A 234 5.81 -3.75 -22.30
CA GLU A 234 4.87 -4.19 -21.27
C GLU A 234 3.55 -3.41 -21.35
N SER A 235 2.41 -4.13 -21.33
CA SER A 235 1.08 -3.57 -21.58
C SER A 235 0.65 -2.38 -20.70
N TRP A 236 1.22 -2.25 -19.49
CA TRP A 236 0.95 -1.15 -18.55
C TRP A 236 1.80 0.11 -18.79
N PHE A 237 2.81 0.02 -19.67
CA PHE A 237 3.64 1.14 -20.15
C PHE A 237 3.43 1.49 -21.63
N ALA A 238 2.72 0.62 -22.38
CA ALA A 238 2.44 0.75 -23.81
C ALA A 238 1.48 1.89 -24.19
N ASN A 239 1.05 2.72 -23.23
CA ASN A 239 0.24 3.93 -23.49
C ASN A 239 1.07 5.10 -24.09
N LYS A 240 2.40 4.97 -24.09
CA LYS A 240 3.36 5.93 -24.64
C LYS A 240 4.49 5.20 -25.39
N GLY A 241 5.23 5.92 -26.22
CA GLY A 241 6.45 5.42 -26.87
C GLY A 241 7.65 5.33 -25.93
N PRO A 242 8.89 5.31 -26.47
CA PRO A 242 10.11 5.34 -25.67
C PRO A 242 10.14 6.52 -24.68
N GLY A 243 10.81 6.31 -23.54
CA GLY A 243 11.05 7.29 -22.49
C GLY A 243 11.91 6.65 -21.40
N GLU A 244 12.27 7.42 -20.37
CA GLU A 244 13.22 6.99 -19.33
C GLU A 244 12.66 7.28 -17.93
N PHE A 245 12.89 6.35 -17.00
CA PHE A 245 12.76 6.59 -15.58
C PHE A 245 13.93 7.48 -15.13
N ALA A 246 13.69 8.79 -15.07
CA ALA A 246 14.71 9.82 -14.82
C ALA A 246 14.70 10.35 -13.38
N SER A 247 13.89 9.78 -12.49
CA SER A 247 13.86 10.16 -11.07
C SER A 247 13.58 8.96 -10.17
N TYR A 248 14.16 8.97 -8.97
CA TYR A 248 14.00 7.92 -7.96
C TYR A 248 13.61 8.50 -6.59
N PHE A 249 13.03 7.66 -5.73
CA PHE A 249 12.65 8.02 -4.36
C PHE A 249 12.61 6.78 -3.45
N PRO A 250 13.06 6.88 -2.19
CA PRO A 250 12.86 5.83 -1.19
C PRO A 250 11.39 5.78 -0.72
N VAL A 251 10.91 4.56 -0.45
CA VAL A 251 9.54 4.28 0.00
C VAL A 251 9.56 3.24 1.12
N GLY A 252 8.68 3.40 2.11
CA GLY A 252 8.43 2.37 3.13
C GLY A 252 6.97 2.38 3.56
N GLY A 253 6.43 1.20 3.84
CA GLY A 253 5.00 1.06 4.12
C GLY A 253 4.60 -0.30 4.67
N ALA A 254 3.29 -0.50 4.72
CA ALA A 254 2.69 -1.75 5.13
C ALA A 254 1.50 -2.11 4.24
N VAL A 255 1.43 -3.37 3.83
CA VAL A 255 0.32 -3.94 3.07
C VAL A 255 -0.57 -4.74 4.00
N LEU A 256 -1.87 -4.48 3.98
CA LEU A 256 -2.87 -5.04 4.88
C LEU A 256 -3.91 -5.82 4.06
N ALA A 257 -3.94 -7.15 4.20
CA ALA A 257 -5.08 -7.94 3.72
C ALA A 257 -6.21 -7.90 4.75
N ALA A 258 -7.46 -7.76 4.30
CA ALA A 258 -8.64 -7.81 5.16
C ALA A 258 -9.76 -8.59 4.45
N ASP A 259 -10.48 -9.40 5.23
CA ASP A 259 -11.45 -10.40 4.73
C ASP A 259 -12.85 -9.85 4.40
#